data_AF-A0A060CLI2-F1
#
_entry.id   AF-A0A060CLI2-F1
#
_cell.length_a   1.000
_cell.length_b   1.000
_cell.length_c   1.000
_cell.angle_alpha   90.00
_cell.angle_beta   90.00
_cell.angle_gamma   90.00
#
_symmetry.space_group_name_H-M   'P 1'
#
loop_
_entity.id
_entity.type
_entity.pdbx_description
1 polymer ?
#
loop_
_entity_poly.entity_id
_entity_poly.type
_entity_poly.pdbx_seq_one_letter_code
_entity_poly.pdbx_strand_id
1 'polypeptide(L)'
;MEWGWPWGLAGAAAIAAAGCWAVLRPGCQWLGPVVRRTGSGRILLTIDDGPDPRDTPVALDLLDRHGLKAVFFMIGEKVREYPDLAREVARRGHE
;
A
#
# COMPACT_ATOMS: atom_id res chain seq x y z
N MET A 1 8.23 34.82 -37.46
CA MET A 1 8.59 33.92 -36.34
C MET A 1 7.33 33.19 -35.90
N GLU A 2 6.93 32.10 -36.56
CA GLU A 2 5.65 31.42 -36.27
C GLU A 2 5.77 29.88 -36.18
N TRP A 3 6.98 29.32 -36.28
CA TRP A 3 7.17 27.87 -36.33
C TRP A 3 7.20 27.16 -34.95
N GLY A 4 7.25 27.92 -33.86
CA GLY A 4 7.52 27.38 -32.52
C GLY A 4 6.28 26.99 -31.70
N TRP A 5 5.11 27.57 -32.00
CA TRP A 5 3.94 27.44 -31.12
C TRP A 5 3.34 26.01 -31.05
N PRO A 6 3.34 25.16 -32.09
CA PRO A 6 2.74 23.82 -32.02
C PRO A 6 3.55 22.83 -31.17
N TRP A 7 4.88 22.90 -31.20
CA TRP A 7 5.75 22.08 -30.35
C TRP A 7 5.64 22.46 -28.89
N GLY A 8 5.44 23.75 -28.63
CA GLY A 8 5.06 24.24 -27.30
C GLY A 8 3.79 23.56 -26.79
N LEU A 9 2.79 23.34 -27.64
CA LEU A 9 1.53 22.68 -27.25
C LEU A 9 1.68 21.17 -27.01
N ALA A 10 2.46 20.45 -27.83
CA ALA A 10 2.64 19.01 -27.68
C ALA A 10 3.42 18.62 -26.41
N GLY A 11 4.48 19.37 -26.07
CA GLY A 11 5.21 19.18 -24.83
C GLY A 11 4.33 19.44 -23.60
N ALA A 12 3.49 20.47 -23.67
CA ALA A 12 2.52 20.78 -22.62
C ALA A 12 1.54 19.60 -22.36
N ALA A 13 1.12 18.86 -23.39
CA ALA A 13 0.21 17.73 -23.23
C ALA A 13 0.86 16.45 -22.65
N ALA A 14 2.11 16.17 -22.99
CA ALA A 14 2.84 14.98 -22.50
C ALA A 14 3.10 15.04 -20.99
N ILE A 15 3.44 16.22 -20.47
CA ILE A 15 3.63 16.46 -19.04
C ILE A 15 2.28 16.32 -18.30
N ALA A 16 1.20 16.81 -18.90
CA ALA A 16 -0.14 16.68 -18.34
C ALA A 16 -0.55 15.20 -18.16
N ALA A 17 -0.27 14.32 -19.12
CA ALA A 17 -0.55 12.88 -19.01
C ALA A 17 0.28 12.16 -17.94
N ALA A 18 1.57 12.49 -17.83
CA ALA A 18 2.46 11.95 -16.81
C ALA A 18 2.02 12.35 -15.39
N GLY A 19 1.56 13.59 -15.20
CA GLY A 19 1.03 14.07 -13.92
C GLY A 19 -0.27 13.37 -13.49
N CYS A 20 -1.17 13.07 -14.44
CA CYS A 20 -2.41 12.35 -14.13
C CYS A 20 -2.15 10.89 -13.74
N TRP A 21 -1.23 10.25 -14.44
CA TRP A 21 -0.69 8.93 -14.15
C TRP A 21 0.01 8.84 -12.77
N ALA A 22 0.62 9.93 -12.31
CA ALA A 22 1.35 10.07 -11.04
C ALA A 22 0.50 10.29 -9.78
N VAL A 23 -0.79 10.62 -9.94
CA VAL A 23 -1.64 11.12 -8.84
C VAL A 23 -3.01 10.46 -8.80
N LEU A 24 -3.60 10.21 -9.97
CA LEU A 24 -5.02 9.86 -10.08
C LEU A 24 -5.27 8.36 -10.22
N ARG A 25 -4.20 7.59 -10.36
CA ARG A 25 -4.13 6.23 -9.84
C ARG A 25 -4.16 6.35 -8.30
N PRO A 26 -5.25 6.03 -7.56
CA PRO A 26 -5.28 6.17 -6.10
C PRO A 26 -4.19 5.31 -5.50
N GLY A 27 -3.26 5.91 -4.74
CA GLY A 27 -2.01 5.21 -4.42
C GLY A 27 -0.91 5.43 -5.45
N CYS A 28 -0.88 6.55 -6.15
CA CYS A 28 0.28 6.88 -6.93
C CYS A 28 1.33 7.58 -6.07
N GLN A 29 2.46 6.87 -5.92
CA GLN A 29 3.58 7.20 -5.03
C GLN A 29 4.81 7.68 -5.78
N TRP A 30 4.62 8.12 -7.02
CA TRP A 30 5.62 8.99 -7.64
C TRP A 30 5.99 10.16 -6.70
N LEU A 31 5.09 10.42 -5.75
CA LEU A 31 5.00 11.47 -4.76
C LEU A 31 5.14 11.01 -3.29
N GLY A 32 5.49 9.75 -3.00
CA GLY A 32 5.77 9.31 -1.62
C GLY A 32 4.53 9.10 -0.72
N PRO A 33 4.68 9.22 0.62
CA PRO A 33 3.85 8.45 1.55
C PRO A 33 2.41 8.94 1.61
N VAL A 34 1.45 8.02 1.52
CA VAL A 34 0.01 8.34 1.60
C VAL A 34 -0.67 7.60 2.76
N VAL A 35 -1.35 8.38 3.60
CA VAL A 35 -2.17 7.98 4.77
C VAL A 35 -3.56 8.60 4.60
N ARG A 36 -4.67 7.89 4.85
CA ARG A 36 -6.00 8.53 4.93
C ARG A 36 -6.79 8.11 6.18
N ARG A 37 -7.31 9.13 6.90
CA ARG A 37 -8.05 9.02 8.19
C ARG A 37 -9.55 9.27 7.99
N THR A 38 -10.37 8.62 8.79
CA THR A 38 -11.82 8.84 8.89
C THR A 38 -12.16 9.51 10.22
N GLY A 39 -13.33 10.14 10.36
CA GLY A 39 -13.72 10.91 11.57
C GLY A 39 -13.99 10.06 12.83
N SER A 40 -13.79 8.75 12.75
CA SER A 40 -13.85 7.88 13.91
C SER A 40 -12.54 7.94 14.69
N GLY A 41 -12.59 8.03 16.02
CA GLY A 41 -11.43 7.79 16.89
C GLY A 41 -10.96 6.32 16.91
N ARG A 42 -11.44 5.51 15.95
CA ARG A 42 -11.07 4.11 15.77
C ARG A 42 -10.04 4.01 14.66
N ILE A 43 -9.02 3.22 14.90
CA ILE A 43 -7.97 2.93 13.92
C ILE A 43 -8.11 1.47 13.55
N LEU A 44 -8.26 1.20 12.26
CA LEU A 44 -8.05 -0.12 11.69
C LEU A 44 -6.65 -0.14 11.10
N LEU A 45 -5.77 -0.96 11.68
CA LEU A 45 -4.48 -1.21 11.09
C LEU A 45 -4.63 -2.32 10.06
N THR A 46 -4.33 -2.02 8.81
CA THR A 46 -4.27 -2.99 7.73
C THR A 46 -2.82 -3.13 7.28
N ILE A 47 -2.40 -4.35 7.02
CA ILE A 47 -1.05 -4.66 6.53
C ILE A 47 -1.24 -5.40 5.21
N ASP A 48 -0.77 -4.79 4.14
CA ASP A 48 -0.87 -5.33 2.79
C ASP A 48 0.38 -6.17 2.46
N ASP A 49 0.28 -6.98 1.41
CA ASP A 49 1.40 -7.66 0.75
C ASP A 49 2.08 -8.82 1.50
N GLY A 50 1.56 -9.25 2.66
CA GLY A 50 2.03 -10.44 3.42
C GLY A 50 1.51 -11.81 2.92
N PRO A 51 1.81 -12.93 3.61
CA PRO A 51 2.78 -13.05 4.71
C PRO A 51 4.22 -13.09 4.18
N ASP A 52 5.12 -12.36 4.83
CA ASP A 52 6.56 -12.37 4.58
C ASP A 52 7.28 -13.07 5.74
N PRO A 53 8.09 -14.12 5.51
CA PRO A 53 8.72 -14.88 6.59
C PRO A 53 9.73 -14.09 7.42
N ARG A 54 10.18 -12.91 6.97
CA ARG A 54 11.04 -11.99 7.74
C ARG A 54 10.22 -10.94 8.47
N ASP A 55 9.31 -10.28 7.77
CA ASP A 55 8.63 -9.10 8.33
C ASP A 55 7.37 -9.47 9.13
N THR A 56 6.62 -10.51 8.74
CA THR A 56 5.38 -10.90 9.41
C THR A 56 5.60 -11.38 10.85
N PRO A 57 6.59 -12.22 11.19
CA PRO A 57 6.85 -12.58 12.59
C PRO A 57 7.19 -11.36 13.46
N VAL A 58 7.97 -10.41 12.93
CA VAL A 58 8.32 -9.17 13.64
C VAL A 58 7.09 -8.31 13.88
N ALA A 59 6.22 -8.17 12.87
CA ALA A 59 4.95 -7.46 13.01
C ALA A 59 4.03 -8.13 14.05
N LEU A 60 3.89 -9.45 14.03
CA LEU A 60 3.09 -10.19 15.01
C LEU A 60 3.60 -10.01 16.44
N ASP A 61 4.91 -10.09 16.66
CA ASP A 61 5.51 -9.88 17.98
C ASP A 61 5.37 -8.42 18.45
N LEU A 62 5.42 -7.44 17.55
CA LEU A 62 5.12 -6.04 17.89
C LEU A 62 3.65 -5.88 18.27
N LEU A 63 2.74 -6.45 17.50
CA LEU A 63 1.29 -6.37 17.77
C LEU A 63 0.94 -7.03 19.10
N ASP A 64 1.50 -8.21 19.40
CA ASP A 64 1.28 -8.89 20.69
C ASP A 64 1.85 -8.09 21.86
N ARG A 65 3.05 -7.52 21.73
CA ARG A 65 3.64 -6.66 22.78
C ARG A 65 2.78 -5.44 23.10
N HIS A 66 2.07 -4.91 22.11
CA HIS A 66 1.18 -3.78 22.29
C HIS A 66 -0.29 -4.18 22.51
N GLY A 67 -0.61 -5.48 22.53
CA GLY A 67 -1.98 -5.98 22.68
C GLY A 67 -2.92 -5.56 21.54
N LEU A 68 -2.38 -5.35 20.33
CA LEU A 68 -3.11 -4.86 19.16
C LEU A 68 -3.46 -5.99 18.18
N LYS A 69 -4.52 -5.78 17.41
CA LYS A 69 -4.91 -6.62 16.26
C LYS A 69 -4.99 -5.78 14.99
N ALA A 70 -4.84 -6.46 13.86
CA ALA A 70 -4.71 -5.87 12.52
C ALA A 70 -5.36 -6.80 11.50
N VAL A 71 -5.71 -6.25 10.35
CA VAL A 71 -6.20 -7.00 9.18
C VAL A 71 -5.04 -7.18 8.21
N PHE A 72 -4.78 -8.41 7.78
CA PHE A 72 -3.71 -8.73 6.86
C PHE A 72 -4.28 -8.99 5.46
N PHE A 73 -4.14 -8.03 4.55
CA PHE A 73 -4.47 -8.21 3.13
C PHE A 73 -3.33 -8.95 2.44
N MET A 74 -3.32 -10.26 2.66
CA MET A 74 -2.27 -11.15 2.18
C MET A 74 -2.41 -11.47 0.70
N ILE A 75 -1.27 -11.56 0.02
CA ILE A 75 -1.18 -12.07 -1.35
C ILE A 75 -1.36 -13.59 -1.30
N GLY A 76 -2.36 -14.11 -1.99
CA GLY A 76 -2.73 -15.53 -1.92
C GLY A 76 -1.63 -16.52 -2.32
N GLU A 77 -0.64 -16.11 -3.11
CA GLU A 77 0.54 -16.93 -3.43
C GLU A 77 1.43 -17.14 -2.20
N LYS A 78 1.78 -16.05 -1.52
CA LYS A 78 2.59 -16.07 -0.29
C LYS A 78 1.94 -16.93 0.81
N VAL A 79 0.60 -16.93 0.89
CA VAL A 79 -0.15 -17.78 1.82
C VAL A 79 0.06 -19.28 1.56
N ARG A 80 0.17 -19.72 0.31
CA ARG A 80 0.37 -21.15 0.00
C ARG A 80 1.81 -21.60 0.24
N GLU A 81 2.76 -20.69 0.06
CA GLU A 81 4.18 -20.93 0.30
C GLU A 81 4.48 -21.01 1.81
N TYR A 82 3.85 -20.13 2.59
CA TYR A 82 4.01 -20.08 4.05
C TYR A 82 2.67 -20.32 4.77
N PRO A 83 2.06 -21.51 4.60
CA PRO A 83 0.72 -21.77 5.13
C PRO A 83 0.71 -21.80 6.65
N ASP A 84 1.80 -22.25 7.28
CA ASP A 84 1.93 -22.25 8.74
C ASP A 84 2.06 -20.83 9.29
N LEU A 85 2.69 -19.91 8.56
CA LEU A 85 2.78 -18.50 8.95
C LEU A 85 1.45 -17.78 8.79
N ALA A 86 0.69 -18.03 7.72
CA ALA A 86 -0.67 -17.51 7.59
C ALA A 86 -1.61 -18.07 8.67
N ARG A 87 -1.50 -19.36 8.99
CA ARG A 87 -2.23 -19.96 10.12
C ARG A 87 -1.82 -19.33 11.45
N GLU A 88 -0.56 -18.98 11.62
CA GLU A 88 -0.07 -18.30 12.82
C GLU A 88 -0.68 -16.90 12.96
N VAL A 89 -0.76 -16.12 11.88
CA VAL A 89 -1.46 -14.82 11.85
C VAL A 89 -2.90 -14.98 12.35
N ALA A 90 -3.63 -15.95 11.81
CA ALA A 90 -5.01 -16.24 12.24
C ALA A 90 -5.09 -16.78 13.67
N ARG A 91 -4.19 -17.68 14.08
CA ARG A 91 -4.13 -18.26 15.43
C ARG A 91 -3.88 -17.20 16.50
N ARG A 92 -3.11 -16.17 16.17
CA ARG A 92 -2.90 -14.99 17.03
C ARG A 92 -4.07 -14.01 17.02
N GLY A 93 -5.16 -14.30 16.29
CA GLY A 93 -6.41 -13.54 16.34
C GLY A 93 -6.43 -12.30 15.45
N HIS A 94 -5.62 -12.29 14.39
CA HIS A 94 -5.69 -11.29 13.32
C HIS A 94 -6.67 -11.73 12.23
N GLU A 95 -7.23 -10.77 11.50
CA GLU A 95 -8.17 -11.00 10.38
C GLU A 95 -7.44 -11.06 9.03
#